data_AF-A0A1I3DIC3-F1
#
_entry.id   AF-A0A1I3DIC3-F1
#
_cell.length_a   1.000
_cell.length_b   1.000
_cell.length_c   1.000
_cell.angle_alpha   90.00
_cell.angle_beta   90.00
_cell.angle_gamma   90.00
#
_symmetry.space_group_name_H-M   'P 1'
#
loop_
_entity.id
_entity.type
_entity.pdbx_description
1 polymer ?
#
loop_
_entity_poly.entity_id
_entity_poly.type
_entity_poly.pdbx_seq_one_letter_code
_entity_poly.pdbx_strand_id
1 'polypeptide(L)'
;MKITTLDEALERIKELEKEVAELKAENEKLRKRNFGGRKKHDEAWMAAYNDFMLKYENGMTLSEIVAEGDVSRRTAYRYLAYYKELQKKIEK
;
A
#
# COMPACT_ATOMS: atom_id res chain seq x y z
N MET A 1 -23.68 31.99 3.46
CA MET A 1 -23.39 33.42 3.20
C MET A 1 -23.80 33.69 1.76
N LYS A 2 -24.67 34.65 1.49
CA LYS A 2 -25.02 35.04 0.10
C LYS A 2 -24.11 36.20 -0.28
N ILE A 3 -23.33 36.04 -1.35
CA ILE A 3 -22.56 37.12 -1.94
C ILE A 3 -23.53 37.99 -2.71
N THR A 4 -23.56 39.29 -2.39
CA THR A 4 -24.58 40.22 -2.92
C THR A 4 -24.01 41.25 -3.87
N THR A 5 -22.70 41.46 -3.83
CA THR A 5 -22.01 42.42 -4.70
C THR A 5 -20.86 41.78 -5.47
N LEU A 6 -20.45 42.43 -6.56
CA LEU A 6 -19.32 42.00 -7.38
C LEU A 6 -18.00 42.07 -6.59
N ASP A 7 -17.81 43.09 -5.77
CA ASP A 7 -16.60 43.27 -4.97
C ASP A 7 -16.46 42.16 -3.91
N GLU A 8 -17.54 41.81 -3.23
CA GLU A 8 -17.58 40.65 -2.31
C GLU A 8 -17.25 39.34 -3.04
N ALA A 9 -17.71 39.18 -4.29
CA ALA A 9 -17.40 38.01 -5.10
C ALA A 9 -15.91 37.95 -5.44
N LEU A 10 -15.31 39.08 -5.83
CA LEU A 10 -13.90 39.19 -6.18
C LEU A 10 -12.98 38.99 -4.98
N GLU A 11 -13.33 39.51 -3.81
CA GLU A 11 -12.61 39.25 -2.57
C GLU A 11 -12.67 37.77 -2.20
N ARG A 12 -13.85 37.15 -2.29
CA ARG A 12 -14.01 35.73 -2.00
C ARG A 12 -13.21 34.84 -2.96
N ILE A 13 -13.15 35.20 -4.24
CA ILE A 13 -12.33 34.49 -5.23
C ILE A 13 -10.85 34.54 -4.83
N LYS A 14 -10.33 35.73 -4.47
CA LYS A 14 -8.93 35.88 -4.05
C LYS A 14 -8.59 35.06 -2.81
N GLU A 15 -9.49 35.02 -1.82
CA GLU A 15 -9.32 34.18 -0.64
C GLU A 15 -9.25 32.69 -1.00
N LEU A 16 -10.19 32.22 -1.84
CA LEU A 16 -10.26 30.83 -2.28
C LEU A 16 -9.03 30.44 -3.10
N GLU A 17 -8.52 31.32 -3.96
CA GLU A 17 -7.29 31.07 -4.73
C GLU A 17 -6.09 30.86 -3.82
N LYS A 18 -5.97 31.67 -2.75
CA LYS A 18 -4.91 31.51 -1.75
C LYS A 18 -5.06 30.20 -0.97
N GLU A 19 -6.27 29.89 -0.51
CA GLU A 19 -6.56 28.63 0.20
C GLU A 19 -6.25 27.40 -0.66
N VAL A 20 -6.63 27.43 -1.93
CA VAL A 20 -6.33 26.36 -2.90
C VAL A 20 -4.82 26.21 -3.10
N ALA A 21 -4.06 27.31 -3.15
CA ALA A 21 -2.61 27.26 -3.28
C ALA A 21 -1.95 26.62 -2.05
N GLU A 22 -2.38 27.01 -0.84
CA GLU A 22 -1.89 26.46 0.42
C GLU A 22 -2.21 24.97 0.57
N LEU A 23 -3.46 24.57 0.28
CA LEU A 23 -3.88 23.16 0.32
C LEU A 23 -3.13 22.29 -0.68
N LYS A 24 -2.80 22.81 -1.87
CA LYS A 24 -1.98 22.09 -2.86
C LYS A 24 -0.56 21.85 -2.34
N ALA A 25 0.05 22.86 -1.73
CA ALA A 25 1.40 22.75 -1.15
C ALA A 25 1.43 21.73 0.01
N GLU A 26 0.42 21.74 0.89
CA GLU A 26 0.30 20.77 1.97
C GLU A 26 0.10 19.34 1.43
N ASN A 27 -0.75 19.15 0.41
CA ASN A 27 -0.92 17.85 -0.24
C ASN A 27 0.38 17.33 -0.84
N GLU A 28 1.16 18.18 -1.50
CA GLU A 28 2.45 17.78 -2.06
C GLU A 28 3.44 17.37 -0.95
N LYS A 29 3.47 18.12 0.17
CA LYS A 29 4.26 17.77 1.36
C LYS A 29 3.84 16.42 1.94
N LEU A 30 2.53 16.15 2.05
CA LEU A 30 2.01 14.89 2.56
C LEU A 30 2.29 13.71 1.61
N ARG A 31 2.23 13.91 0.29
CA ARG A 31 2.60 12.89 -0.70
C ARG A 31 4.09 12.54 -0.67
N LYS A 32 4.95 13.53 -0.45
CA LYS A 32 6.41 13.36 -0.34
C LYS A 32 6.85 12.84 1.02
N ARG A 33 5.97 12.87 2.03
CA ARG A 33 6.27 12.39 3.37
C ARG A 33 6.42 10.86 3.34
N ASN A 34 7.63 10.40 3.66
CA ASN A 34 7.87 8.97 3.87
C ASN A 34 7.18 8.58 5.20
N PHE A 35 6.05 7.89 5.12
CA PHE A 35 5.40 7.32 6.30
C PHE A 35 6.30 6.20 6.81
N GLY A 36 7.16 6.50 7.80
CA GLY A 36 8.11 5.59 8.43
C GLY A 36 7.42 4.47 9.21
N GLY A 37 6.67 3.63 8.52
CA GLY A 37 6.00 2.45 9.03
C GLY A 37 6.32 1.23 8.17
N ARG A 38 5.79 0.07 8.57
CA ARG A 38 5.90 -1.14 7.77
C ARG A 38 5.23 -0.90 6.42
N LYS A 39 6.03 -0.88 5.34
CA LYS A 39 5.48 -0.82 3.98
C LYS A 39 4.53 -2.00 3.81
N LYS A 40 3.35 -1.74 3.24
CA LYS A 40 2.50 -2.83 2.74
C LYS A 40 3.34 -3.67 1.78
N HIS A 41 3.01 -4.96 1.71
CA HIS A 41 3.62 -5.83 0.72
C HIS A 41 3.40 -5.20 -0.66
N ASP A 42 4.49 -4.88 -1.34
CA ASP A 42 4.47 -4.27 -2.66
C ASP A 42 4.18 -5.34 -3.73
N GLU A 43 4.02 -4.90 -4.97
CA GLU A 43 3.69 -5.79 -6.09
C GLU A 43 4.72 -6.90 -6.27
N ALA A 44 6.01 -6.58 -6.12
CA ALA A 44 7.10 -7.57 -6.21
C ALA A 44 7.00 -8.62 -5.09
N TRP A 45 6.70 -8.20 -3.87
CA TRP A 45 6.47 -9.13 -2.77
C TRP A 45 5.26 -10.03 -3.03
N MET A 46 4.15 -9.46 -3.51
CA MET A 46 2.92 -10.21 -3.79
C MET A 46 3.11 -11.23 -4.90
N ALA A 47 3.84 -10.88 -5.96
CA ALA A 47 4.18 -11.81 -7.03
C ALA A 47 4.98 -13.01 -6.53
N ALA A 48 6.06 -12.77 -5.77
CA ALA A 48 6.87 -13.84 -5.19
C ALA A 48 6.10 -14.69 -4.17
N TYR A 49 5.19 -14.08 -3.42
CA TYR A 49 4.32 -14.83 -2.50
C TYR A 49 3.30 -15.71 -3.24
N ASN A 50 2.69 -15.22 -4.32
CA ASN A 50 1.72 -15.98 -5.12
C ASN A 50 2.37 -17.17 -5.83
N ASP A 51 3.59 -17.01 -6.34
CA ASP A 51 4.35 -18.14 -6.91
C ASP A 51 4.64 -19.23 -5.87
N PHE A 52 5.12 -18.81 -4.70
CA PHE A 52 5.31 -19.71 -3.55
C PHE A 52 4.01 -20.44 -3.18
N MET A 53 2.91 -19.71 -3.09
CA MET A 53 1.57 -20.24 -2.77
C MET A 53 1.15 -21.32 -3.73
N LEU A 54 1.23 -21.06 -5.04
CA LEU A 54 0.81 -21.98 -6.08
C LEU A 54 1.62 -23.28 -6.03
N LYS A 55 2.94 -23.19 -5.83
CA LYS A 55 3.81 -24.36 -5.66
C LYS A 55 3.46 -25.17 -4.40
N TYR A 56 3.24 -24.47 -3.28
CA TYR A 56 2.88 -25.11 -2.02
C TYR A 56 1.51 -25.79 -2.07
N GLU A 57 0.50 -25.16 -2.68
CA GLU A 57 -0.84 -25.73 -2.88
C GLU A 57 -0.83 -26.92 -3.86
N ASN A 58 0.09 -26.92 -4.83
CA ASN A 58 0.35 -28.06 -5.70
C ASN A 58 1.08 -29.24 -5.00
N GLY A 59 1.34 -29.12 -3.69
CA GLY A 59 1.89 -30.20 -2.87
C GLY A 59 3.41 -30.22 -2.76
N MET A 60 4.11 -29.20 -3.28
CA MET A 60 5.56 -29.09 -3.08
C MET A 60 5.90 -28.77 -1.63
N THR A 61 6.94 -29.40 -1.13
CA THR A 61 7.50 -29.12 0.18
C THR A 61 8.30 -27.82 0.18
N LEU A 62 8.48 -27.22 1.37
CA LEU A 62 9.35 -26.05 1.53
C LEU A 62 10.77 -26.29 0.99
N SER A 63 11.31 -27.50 1.15
CA SER A 63 12.66 -27.83 0.71
C SER A 63 12.76 -27.85 -0.81
N GLU A 64 11.76 -28.38 -1.51
CA GLU A 64 11.70 -28.41 -2.97
C GLU A 64 11.56 -27.00 -3.54
N ILE A 65 10.67 -26.19 -2.98
CA ILE A 65 10.48 -24.78 -3.40
C ILE A 65 11.76 -23.96 -3.18
N VAL A 66 12.50 -24.21 -2.09
CA VAL A 66 13.79 -23.54 -1.84
C VAL A 66 14.88 -24.04 -2.79
N ALA A 67 14.83 -25.32 -3.20
CA ALA A 67 15.81 -25.91 -4.10
C ALA A 67 15.69 -25.39 -5.55
N GLU A 68 14.49 -24.98 -5.98
CA GLU A 68 14.29 -24.30 -7.28
C GLU A 68 15.03 -22.95 -7.36
N GLY A 69 15.37 -22.35 -6.21
CA GLY A 69 16.19 -21.14 -6.12
C GLY A 69 15.40 -19.83 -6.12
N ASP A 70 14.09 -19.86 -6.31
CA ASP A 70 13.25 -18.65 -6.38
C ASP A 70 13.09 -17.95 -5.01
N VAL A 71 13.22 -18.69 -3.91
CA VAL A 71 13.09 -18.16 -2.56
C VAL A 71 14.10 -18.74 -1.59
N SER A 72 14.64 -17.89 -0.72
CA SER A 72 15.48 -18.36 0.40
C SER A 72 14.67 -19.19 1.38
N ARG A 73 15.32 -20.11 2.10
CA ARG A 73 14.71 -20.89 3.19
C ARG A 73 13.96 -20.00 4.19
N ARG A 74 14.56 -18.88 4.60
CA ARG A 74 13.94 -17.92 5.52
C ARG A 74 12.67 -17.30 4.92
N THR A 75 12.70 -16.94 3.64
CA THR A 75 11.55 -16.37 2.93
C THR A 75 10.42 -17.39 2.83
N ALA A 76 10.72 -18.63 2.47
CA ALA A 76 9.74 -19.70 2.38
C ALA A 76 9.01 -19.95 3.72
N TYR A 77 9.73 -19.98 4.85
CA TYR A 77 9.09 -20.08 6.17
C TYR A 77 8.24 -18.84 6.52
N ARG A 78 8.67 -17.63 6.13
CA ARG A 78 7.89 -16.41 6.34
C ARG A 78 6.59 -16.43 5.52
N TYR A 79 6.65 -16.88 4.28
CA TYR A 79 5.47 -17.04 3.42
C TYR A 79 4.52 -18.10 3.96
N LEU A 80 5.03 -19.24 4.44
CA LEU A 80 4.21 -20.25 5.08
C LEU A 80 3.49 -19.72 6.35
N ALA A 81 4.20 -18.96 7.18
CA ALA A 81 3.59 -18.36 8.38
C ALA A 81 2.45 -17.39 7.99
N TYR A 82 2.69 -16.53 7.00
CA TYR A 82 1.68 -15.60 6.49
C TYR A 82 0.47 -16.33 5.88
N TYR A 83 0.70 -17.38 5.10
CA TYR A 83 -0.38 -18.21 4.55
C TYR A 83 -1.25 -18.81 5.65
N LYS A 84 -0.64 -19.41 6.69
CA LYS A 84 -1.38 -19.97 7.84
C LYS A 84 -2.18 -18.91 8.59
N GLU A 85 -1.66 -17.70 8.73
CA GLU A 85 -2.40 -16.58 9.33
C GLU A 85 -3.61 -16.16 8.49
N LEU A 86 -3.49 -16.17 7.16
CA LEU A 86 -4.61 -15.86 6.26
C LEU A 86 -5.70 -16.93 6.35
N GLN A 87 -5.34 -18.22 6.32
CA GLN A 87 -6.29 -19.32 6.47
C GLN A 87 -7.10 -19.19 7.77
N LYS A 88 -6.43 -18.93 8.90
CA LYS A 88 -7.09 -18.69 10.20
C LYS A 88 -8.05 -17.50 10.23
N LYS A 89 -7.85 -16.51 9.35
CA LYS A 89 -8.74 -15.35 9.24
C LYS A 89 -9.95 -15.61 8.36
N ILE A 90 -9.82 -16.51 7.37
CA ILE A 90 -10.93 -16.92 6.49
C ILE A 90 -11.88 -17.86 7.23
N GLU A 91 -11.35 -18.71 8.12
CA GLU A 91 -12.13 -19.65 8.93
C GLU A 91 -12.90 -19.00 10.10
N LYS A 92 -12.68 -17.70 10.36
CA LYS A 92 -13.36 -16.92 11.43
C LYS A 92 -14.42 -16.00 10.88
#